data_AF-A0A6B0ZKB1-F1
#
_entry.id   AF-A0A6B0ZKB1-F1
#
_cell.length_a   1.000
_cell.length_b   1.000
_cell.length_c   1.000
_cell.angle_alpha   90.00
_cell.angle_beta   90.00
_cell.angle_gamma   90.00
#
_symmetry.space_group_name_H-M   'P 1'
#
loop_
_entity.id
_entity.type
_entity.pdbx_description
1 polymer ?
#
loop_
_entity_poly.entity_id
_entity_poly.type
_entity_poly.pdbx_seq_one_letter_code
_entity_poly.pdbx_strand_id
1 'polypeptide(L)'
;MIRLLIAGCIAMFVSLLGCWILIRVLVRYGIGQPIRDDGPQEHRLKSGTPTMGGIAVVFAATVGYVVSDVFGGIYTRTGIIVMV
;
A
#
# COMPACT_ATOMS: atom_id res chain seq x y z
N MET A 1 -8.51 -22.53 2.47
CA MET A 1 -7.37 -22.21 3.35
C MET A 1 -6.09 -21.87 2.58
N ILE A 2 -5.64 -22.71 1.63
CA ILE A 2 -4.41 -22.44 0.85
C ILE A 2 -4.42 -21.07 0.13
N ARG A 3 -5.57 -20.65 -0.44
CA ARG A 3 -5.71 -19.37 -1.17
C ARG A 3 -5.47 -18.14 -0.28
N LEU A 4 -5.96 -18.17 0.97
CA LEU A 4 -5.75 -17.10 1.94
C LEU A 4 -4.26 -16.95 2.31
N LEU A 5 -3.56 -18.08 2.45
CA LEU A 5 -2.12 -18.08 2.73
C LEU A 5 -1.33 -17.52 1.54
N ILE A 6 -1.67 -17.93 0.31
CA ILE A 6 -1.05 -17.41 -0.92
C ILE A 6 -1.30 -15.91 -1.06
N ALA A 7 -2.55 -15.46 -0.88
CA ALA A 7 -2.92 -14.06 -0.94
C ALA A 7 -2.15 -13.23 0.10
N GLY A 8 -2.09 -13.70 1.35
CA GLY A 8 -1.36 -13.03 2.43
C GLY A 8 0.14 -12.93 2.18
N CYS A 9 0.78 -14.01 1.72
CA CYS A 9 2.20 -14.01 1.39
C CYS A 9 2.52 -13.04 0.24
N ILE A 10 1.73 -13.04 -0.82
CA ILE A 10 1.91 -12.14 -1.96
C ILE A 10 1.68 -10.70 -1.54
N ALA A 11 0.59 -10.42 -0.82
CA ALA A 11 0.29 -9.07 -0.34
C ALA A 11 1.38 -8.53 0.61
N MET A 12 1.93 -9.36 1.48
CA MET A 12 3.03 -8.95 2.36
C MET A 12 4.28 -8.58 1.56
N PHE A 13 4.66 -9.39 0.58
CA PHE A 13 5.84 -9.15 -0.23
C PHE A 13 5.70 -7.91 -1.14
N VAL A 14 4.52 -7.78 -1.77
CA VAL A 14 4.19 -6.62 -2.62
C VAL A 14 4.08 -5.34 -1.78
N SER A 15 3.56 -5.41 -0.56
CA SER A 15 3.47 -4.24 0.33
C SER A 15 4.85 -3.76 0.78
N LEU A 16 5.75 -4.67 1.17
CA LEU A 16 7.12 -4.31 1.57
C LEU A 16 7.89 -3.62 0.44
N LEU A 17 7.90 -4.22 -0.75
CA LEU A 17 8.60 -3.66 -1.91
C LEU A 17 7.90 -2.42 -2.45
N GLY A 18 6.56 -2.48 -2.51
CA GLY A 18 5.71 -1.39 -2.97
C GLY A 18 5.86 -0.15 -2.11
N CYS A 19 5.91 -0.29 -0.79
CA CYS A 19 6.12 0.83 0.13
C CYS A 19 7.48 1.50 -0.09
N TRP A 20 8.55 0.72 -0.27
CA TRP A 20 9.87 1.26 -0.55
C TRP A 20 9.93 2.04 -1.88
N ILE A 21 9.30 1.52 -2.94
CA ILE A 21 9.19 2.19 -4.23
C ILE A 21 8.32 3.45 -4.10
N LEU A 22 7.18 3.34 -3.43
CA LEU A 22 6.19 4.39 -3.27
C LEU A 22 6.80 5.59 -2.54
N ILE A 23 7.53 5.36 -1.45
CA ILE A 23 8.25 6.43 -0.72
C ILE A 23 9.19 7.20 -1.66
N ARG A 24 10.01 6.51 -2.45
CA ARG A 24 10.92 7.16 -3.41
C ARG A 24 10.17 7.99 -4.45
N VAL A 25 9.03 7.48 -4.92
CA VAL A 25 8.18 8.17 -5.91
C VAL A 25 7.57 9.43 -5.30
N LEU A 26 6.96 9.34 -4.10
CA LEU A 26 6.36 10.50 -3.44
C LEU A 26 7.38 11.58 -3.13
N VAL A 27 8.56 11.19 -2.64
CA VAL A 27 9.65 12.13 -2.37
C VAL A 27 10.09 12.82 -3.66
N ARG A 28 10.19 12.09 -4.78
CA ARG A 28 10.55 12.67 -6.08
C ARG A 28 9.52 13.68 -6.60
N TYR A 29 8.24 13.44 -6.33
CA TYR A 29 7.16 14.37 -6.70
C TYR A 29 6.92 15.47 -5.66
N GLY A 30 7.70 15.52 -4.57
CA GLY A 30 7.53 16.51 -3.50
C GLY A 30 6.21 16.36 -2.73
N ILE A 31 5.56 15.18 -2.81
CA ILE A 31 4.28 14.92 -2.16
C ILE A 31 4.54 14.51 -0.71
N GLY A 32 4.81 15.52 0.12
CA GLY A 32 4.97 15.41 1.56
C GLY A 32 3.94 16.25 2.29
N GLN A 33 3.70 15.95 3.56
CA GLN A 33 2.78 16.75 4.37
C GLN A 33 3.38 18.16 4.61
N PRO A 34 2.69 19.25 4.23
CA PRO A 34 3.15 20.60 4.56
C PRO A 34 3.10 20.81 6.07
N ILE A 35 4.15 21.37 6.64
CA ILE A 35 4.22 21.71 8.06
C ILE A 35 3.80 23.16 8.24
N ARG A 36 2.99 23.42 9.28
CA ARG A 36 2.59 24.79 9.64
C ARG A 36 3.73 25.49 10.38
N ASP A 37 4.02 26.73 10.00
CA ASP A 37 5.15 27.51 10.52
C ASP A 37 5.00 27.96 11.99
N ASP A 38 3.80 27.85 12.56
CA ASP A 38 3.48 28.29 13.93
C ASP A 38 3.97 27.31 15.03
N GLY A 39 4.62 26.20 14.68
CA GLY A 39 5.00 25.13 15.59
C GLY A 39 6.44 25.22 16.14
N PRO A 40 6.75 24.53 17.26
CA PRO A 40 8.12 24.33 17.74
C PRO A 40 9.10 23.91 16.64
N GLN A 41 10.33 24.42 16.67
CA GLN A 41 11.33 24.14 15.63
C GLN A 41 11.62 22.64 15.45
N GLU A 42 11.46 21.83 16.50
CA GLU A 42 11.59 20.36 16.45
C GLU A 42 10.59 19.68 15.50
N HIS A 43 9.43 20.30 15.22
CA HIS A 43 8.47 19.74 14.28
C HIS A 43 8.93 19.80 12.83
N ARG A 44 9.90 20.67 12.49
CA ARG A 44 10.48 20.74 11.14
C ARG A 44 11.27 19.48 10.76
N LEU A 45 11.71 18.66 11.73
CA LEU A 45 12.37 17.38 11.45
C LEU A 45 11.45 16.38 10.72
N LYS A 46 10.14 16.49 10.88
CA LYS A 46 9.15 15.63 10.18
C LYS A 46 8.72 16.19 8.83
N SER A 47 9.33 17.28 8.36
CA SER A 47 8.96 17.91 7.10
C SER A 47 9.30 16.99 5.93
N GLY A 48 8.33 16.76 5.06
CA GLY A 48 8.53 15.93 3.87
C GLY A 48 8.35 14.43 4.07
N THR A 49 7.85 13.95 5.22
CA THR A 49 7.46 12.54 5.34
C THR A 49 6.26 12.23 4.44
N PRO A 50 6.34 11.26 3.52
CA PRO A 50 5.24 10.90 2.63
C PRO A 50 4.14 10.17 3.41
N THR A 51 2.92 10.70 3.41
CA THR A 51 1.78 10.19 4.20
C THR A 51 0.92 9.15 3.48
N MET A 52 1.27 8.75 2.24
CA MET A 52 0.43 7.84 1.43
C MET A 52 0.84 6.35 1.50
N GLY A 53 1.40 5.88 2.63
CA GLY A 53 1.76 4.47 2.80
C GLY A 53 0.58 3.50 2.66
N GLY A 54 -0.63 3.93 3.01
CA GLY A 54 -1.85 3.11 2.88
C GLY A 54 -2.16 2.68 1.43
N ILE A 55 -1.75 3.46 0.43
CA ILE A 55 -1.93 3.10 -0.98
C ILE A 55 -1.16 1.81 -1.32
N ALA A 56 0.08 1.67 -0.82
CA ALA A 56 0.86 0.46 -1.05
C ALA A 56 0.20 -0.78 -0.45
N VAL A 57 -0.42 -0.64 0.74
CA VAL A 57 -1.08 -1.74 1.43
C VAL A 57 -2.35 -2.17 0.70
N VAL A 58 -3.22 -1.23 0.33
CA VAL A 58 -4.46 -1.53 -0.42
C VAL A 58 -4.11 -2.15 -1.76
N PHE A 59 -3.16 -1.56 -2.50
CA PHE A 59 -2.69 -2.10 -3.76
C PHE A 59 -2.16 -3.54 -3.62
N ALA A 60 -1.33 -3.78 -2.61
CA ALA A 60 -0.77 -5.11 -2.37
C ALA A 60 -1.84 -6.15 -1.98
N ALA A 61 -2.86 -5.76 -1.21
CA ALA A 61 -3.98 -6.61 -0.86
C ALA A 61 -4.81 -6.99 -2.11
N THR A 62 -5.11 -6.02 -2.98
CA THR A 62 -5.80 -6.26 -4.26
C THR A 62 -4.99 -7.20 -5.15
N VAL A 63 -3.69 -6.96 -5.31
CA VAL A 63 -2.79 -7.82 -6.10
C VAL A 63 -2.74 -9.24 -5.52
N GLY A 64 -2.57 -9.37 -4.19
CA GLY A 64 -2.56 -10.68 -3.52
C GLY A 64 -3.86 -11.45 -3.72
N TYR A 65 -5.01 -10.79 -3.64
CA TYR A 65 -6.31 -11.38 -3.91
C TYR A 65 -6.43 -11.87 -5.36
N VAL A 66 -6.19 -11.00 -6.34
CA VAL A 66 -6.29 -11.33 -7.77
C VAL A 66 -5.36 -12.48 -8.13
N VAL A 67 -4.10 -12.44 -7.71
CA VAL A 67 -3.14 -13.50 -8.04
C VAL A 67 -3.55 -14.82 -7.39
N SER A 68 -3.99 -14.81 -6.14
CA SER A 68 -4.46 -16.04 -5.47
C SER A 68 -5.67 -16.68 -6.14
N ASP A 69 -6.48 -15.87 -6.84
CA ASP A 69 -7.67 -16.34 -7.54
C ASP A 69 -7.32 -17.03 -8.87
N VAL A 70 -6.31 -16.52 -9.60
CA VAL A 70 -5.77 -17.13 -10.83
C VAL A 70 -5.29 -18.57 -10.59
N PHE A 71 -4.70 -18.86 -9.42
CA PHE A 71 -4.24 -20.21 -9.08
C PHE A 71 -5.37 -21.22 -8.78
N GLY A 72 -6.64 -20.78 -8.75
CA GLY A 72 -7.80 -21.64 -8.45
C GLY A 72 -9.02 -21.48 -9.38
N GLY A 73 -9.05 -20.48 -10.25
CA GLY A 73 -10.02 -20.34 -11.35
C GLY A 73 -11.46 -19.95 -10.96
N ILE A 74 -11.72 -19.54 -9.72
CA ILE A 74 -13.08 -19.23 -9.24
C ILE A 74 -13.11 -17.83 -8.64
N TYR A 75 -13.48 -16.85 -9.48
CA TYR A 75 -13.78 -15.49 -9.06
C TYR A 75 -15.21 -15.43 -8.50
N THR A 76 -15.33 -15.31 -7.19
CA THR A 76 -16.65 -15.16 -6.55
C THR A 76 -17.16 -13.73 -6.75
N ARG A 77 -18.43 -13.55 -7.19
CA ARG A 77 -19.05 -12.22 -7.34
C ARG A 77 -18.91 -11.33 -6.09
N THR A 78 -19.06 -11.92 -4.92
CA THR A 78 -18.90 -11.24 -3.63
C THR A 78 -17.47 -10.77 -3.38
N GLY A 79 -16.47 -11.52 -3.84
CA GLY A 79 -15.06 -11.14 -3.68
C GLY A 79 -14.65 -9.98 -4.59
N ILE A 80 -15.23 -9.90 -5.80
CA ILE A 80 -15.02 -8.77 -6.71
C ILE A 80 -15.61 -7.48 -6.11
N ILE A 81 -16.82 -7.54 -5.53
CA ILE A 81 -17.49 -6.36 -4.94
C ILE A 81 -16.71 -5.79 -3.75
N VAL A 82 -16.04 -6.63 -2.95
CA VAL A 82 -15.26 -6.18 -1.78
C VAL A 82 -13.95 -5.48 -2.17
N MET A 83 -13.44 -5.73 -3.39
CA MET A 83 -12.14 -5.25 -3.86
C MET A 83 -12.24 -4.07 -4.84
N VAL A 84 -13.44 -3.57 -5.12
CA VAL A 84 -13.75 -2.39 -5.94
C VAL A 84 -14.22 -1.27 -5.02
#